data_AF-A0A431KYN3-F1
#
_entry.id   AF-A0A431KYN3-F1
#
_cell.length_a   1.000
_cell.length_b   1.000
_cell.length_c   1.000
_cell.angle_alpha   90.00
_cell.angle_beta   90.00
_cell.angle_gamma   90.00
#
_symmetry.space_group_name_H-M   'P 1'
#
loop_
_entity.id
_entity.type
_entity.pdbx_description
1 polymer ?
#
loop_
_entity_poly.entity_id
_entity_poly.type
_entity_poly.pdbx_seq_one_letter_code
_entity_poly.pdbx_strand_id
1 'polypeptide(L)'
;MQGIMSAPGHAEPDEDQMGGPSDADTDNMGKAMPDEDESGGDDNPALQAAMEVVMQALYKNGGAKDVAKAMQGNDPAKGLADISYQIVQVADERTNGEVPDDLLATLATSVVTEVAEVAEAAGIKVDGQVVSKAMQLMIVRFLQDQGVDPSQIQQQMAALDQQGNVGQALDMASAQEE
;
A
#
# COMPACT_ATOMS: atom_id res chain seq x y z
N MET A 1 -12.10 -24.05 -75.39
CA MET A 1 -10.96 -23.27 -74.89
C MET A 1 -10.68 -23.81 -73.49
N GLN A 2 -9.78 -24.78 -73.37
CA GLN A 2 -8.35 -24.59 -73.03
C GLN A 2 -8.24 -23.94 -71.62
N GLY A 3 -7.55 -24.49 -70.63
CA GLY A 3 -6.56 -25.54 -70.59
C GLY A 3 -5.62 -25.24 -69.41
N ILE A 4 -5.37 -26.25 -68.60
CA ILE A 4 -4.25 -26.41 -67.66
C ILE A 4 -2.99 -25.58 -67.96
N MET A 5 -2.42 -24.92 -66.94
CA MET A 5 -1.00 -24.58 -66.84
C MET A 5 -0.64 -24.64 -65.34
N SER A 6 0.05 -25.68 -64.87
CA SER A 6 1.52 -25.87 -64.90
C SER A 6 2.27 -24.89 -64.01
N ALA A 7 2.79 -25.41 -62.88
CA ALA A 7 3.98 -24.88 -62.18
C ALA A 7 5.23 -24.99 -63.10
N PRO A 8 6.31 -24.22 -62.88
CA PRO A 8 7.35 -24.54 -61.87
C PRO A 8 7.90 -23.24 -61.20
N GLY A 9 8.58 -23.24 -60.04
CA GLY A 9 9.87 -23.87 -59.77
C GLY A 9 10.96 -22.80 -59.62
N HIS A 10 11.43 -22.66 -58.39
CA HIS A 10 12.66 -22.02 -57.90
C HIS A 10 13.80 -21.80 -58.90
N ALA A 11 14.45 -20.62 -58.80
CA ALA A 11 15.90 -20.46 -58.82
C ALA A 11 16.30 -19.05 -58.28
N GLU A 12 16.96 -19.02 -57.13
CA GLU A 12 17.89 -17.97 -56.64
C GLU A 12 19.09 -17.85 -57.63
N PRO A 13 19.93 -16.79 -57.67
CA PRO A 13 20.71 -16.31 -56.51
C PRO A 13 21.10 -14.81 -56.50
N ASP A 14 21.78 -14.47 -55.40
CA ASP A 14 22.95 -13.59 -55.27
C ASP A 14 22.84 -12.40 -54.29
N GLU A 15 23.82 -12.45 -53.40
CA GLU A 15 24.04 -11.69 -52.19
C GLU A 15 24.63 -10.28 -52.45
N ASP A 16 24.58 -9.47 -51.40
CA ASP A 16 25.40 -8.30 -51.13
C ASP A 16 25.17 -6.99 -51.90
N GLN A 17 24.39 -6.11 -51.26
CA GLN A 17 24.91 -4.78 -50.98
C GLN A 17 24.29 -4.12 -49.74
N MET A 18 25.17 -3.85 -48.78
CA MET A 18 24.94 -3.06 -47.57
C MET A 18 24.45 -1.65 -47.88
N GLY A 19 23.46 -1.17 -47.13
CA GLY A 19 23.04 0.23 -47.17
C GLY A 19 21.95 0.60 -46.16
N GLY A 20 22.31 0.69 -44.87
CA GLY A 20 21.66 1.57 -43.86
C GLY A 20 20.27 1.20 -43.33
N PRO A 21 20.04 1.18 -42.00
CA PRO A 21 18.70 1.20 -41.45
C PRO A 21 18.16 2.63 -41.44
N SER A 22 17.04 2.87 -42.12
CA SER A 22 16.22 4.06 -41.93
C SER A 22 14.76 3.66 -42.01
N ASP A 23 14.18 3.60 -40.80
CA ASP A 23 12.83 4.01 -40.42
C ASP A 23 11.72 3.91 -41.48
N ALA A 24 10.80 2.97 -41.27
CA ALA A 24 9.35 3.24 -41.19
C ALA A 24 8.59 1.91 -41.05
N ASP A 25 7.48 1.97 -40.32
CA ASP A 25 6.40 0.99 -40.28
C ASP A 25 6.66 -0.28 -39.44
N THR A 26 6.68 -0.10 -38.12
CA THR A 26 6.06 -1.09 -37.22
C THR A 26 4.92 -0.41 -36.47
N ASP A 27 3.86 -0.13 -37.25
CA ASP A 27 2.55 0.19 -36.70
C ASP A 27 2.03 -1.01 -35.89
N ASN A 28 1.73 -0.70 -34.62
CA ASN A 28 0.56 -1.20 -33.91
C ASN A 28 0.57 -2.65 -33.41
N MET A 29 1.31 -2.92 -32.33
CA MET A 29 0.82 -3.72 -31.19
C MET A 29 1.53 -3.32 -29.86
N GLY A 30 1.83 -2.03 -29.69
CA GLY A 30 2.03 -1.47 -28.36
C GLY A 30 0.67 -1.37 -27.69
N LYS A 31 0.20 -2.46 -27.09
CA LYS A 31 -0.88 -2.43 -26.13
C LYS A 31 -0.41 -1.51 -25.02
N ALA A 32 -0.88 -0.26 -25.05
CA ALA A 32 -0.75 0.68 -23.96
C ALA A 32 -1.23 -0.07 -22.72
N MET A 33 -0.27 -0.55 -21.94
CA MET A 33 -0.50 -0.82 -20.55
C MET A 33 -0.99 0.52 -20.01
N PRO A 34 -2.18 0.59 -19.40
CA PRO A 34 -2.56 1.82 -18.72
C PRO A 34 -1.41 2.14 -17.78
N ASP A 35 -0.89 3.37 -17.89
CA ASP A 35 0.02 3.92 -16.90
C ASP A 35 -0.63 3.65 -15.53
N GLU A 36 -0.05 2.73 -14.77
CA GLU A 36 -0.29 2.66 -13.34
C GLU A 36 0.35 3.95 -12.81
N ASP A 37 -0.47 5.01 -12.72
CA ASP A 37 -0.18 6.23 -11.99
C ASP A 37 0.00 5.86 -10.50
N GLU A 38 1.10 5.19 -10.16
CA GLU A 38 1.61 4.96 -8.80
C GLU A 38 2.09 6.26 -8.12
N SER A 39 1.68 7.43 -8.65
CA SER A 39 1.97 8.75 -8.07
C SER A 39 0.70 9.58 -7.80
N GLY A 40 -0.50 9.01 -7.94
CA GLY A 40 -1.76 9.73 -7.76
C GLY A 40 -2.34 9.74 -6.34
N GLY A 41 -1.77 8.95 -5.41
CA GLY A 41 -2.32 8.77 -4.06
C GLY A 41 -2.07 9.97 -3.14
N ASP A 42 -0.85 10.49 -3.11
CA ASP A 42 -0.44 11.57 -2.18
C ASP A 42 -1.03 12.94 -2.54
N ASP A 43 -1.34 13.18 -3.81
CA ASP A 43 -1.98 14.40 -4.29
C ASP A 43 -3.51 14.36 -4.18
N ASN A 44 -4.07 13.27 -3.63
CA ASN A 44 -5.51 13.16 -3.46
C ASN A 44 -6.01 14.15 -2.39
N PRO A 45 -6.94 15.08 -2.74
CA PRO A 45 -7.38 16.11 -1.81
C PRO A 45 -8.14 15.56 -0.60
N ALA A 46 -8.83 14.43 -0.73
CA ALA A 46 -9.52 13.79 0.39
C ALA A 46 -8.53 13.12 1.36
N LEU A 47 -7.47 12.49 0.84
CA LEU A 47 -6.38 11.97 1.67
C LEU A 47 -5.65 13.11 2.41
N GLN A 48 -5.36 14.21 1.71
CA GLN A 48 -4.73 15.38 2.33
C GLN A 48 -5.61 16.01 3.41
N ALA A 49 -6.92 16.13 3.17
CA ALA A 49 -7.86 16.63 4.16
C ALA A 49 -7.94 15.69 5.38
N ALA A 50 -7.95 14.37 5.17
CA ALA A 50 -7.89 13.40 6.25
C ALA A 50 -6.60 13.53 7.06
N MET A 51 -5.45 13.66 6.41
CA MET A 51 -4.17 13.88 7.08
C MET A 51 -4.14 15.20 7.87
N GLU A 52 -4.76 16.28 7.36
CA GLU A 52 -4.89 17.51 8.15
C GLU A 52 -5.70 17.27 9.43
N VAL A 53 -6.79 16.50 9.34
CA VAL A 53 -7.60 16.13 10.51
C VAL A 53 -6.79 15.31 11.51
N VAL A 54 -6.02 14.34 11.03
CA VAL A 54 -5.10 13.51 11.85
C VAL A 54 -4.14 14.41 12.62
N MET A 55 -3.46 15.35 11.93
CA MET A 55 -2.52 16.27 12.57
C MET A 55 -3.20 17.18 13.60
N GLN A 56 -4.41 17.66 13.31
CA GLN A 56 -5.19 18.43 14.29
C GLN A 56 -5.54 17.58 15.52
N ALA A 57 -5.95 16.33 15.33
CA ALA A 57 -6.29 15.40 16.41
C ALA A 57 -5.07 15.15 17.31
N LEU A 58 -3.92 14.83 16.73
CA LEU A 58 -2.69 14.50 17.44
C LEU A 58 -2.08 15.69 18.18
N TYR A 59 -1.93 16.83 17.49
CA TYR A 59 -1.09 17.92 17.99
C TYR A 59 -1.86 19.09 18.61
N LYS A 60 -3.12 19.32 18.23
CA LYS A 60 -3.90 20.49 18.71
C LYS A 60 -4.93 20.14 19.78
N ASN A 61 -5.55 18.98 19.69
CA ASN A 61 -6.71 18.63 20.53
C ASN A 61 -6.35 17.84 21.80
N GLY A 62 -5.10 17.91 22.24
CA GLY A 62 -4.61 17.12 23.37
C GLY A 62 -4.27 15.67 23.02
N GLY A 63 -4.29 15.30 21.73
CA GLY A 63 -4.04 13.94 21.25
C GLY A 63 -2.75 13.32 21.78
N ALA A 64 -1.65 14.07 21.90
CA ALA A 64 -0.43 13.56 22.51
C ALA A 64 -0.60 13.01 23.95
N LYS A 65 -1.49 13.61 24.76
CA LYS A 65 -1.81 13.08 26.09
C LYS A 65 -2.67 11.81 26.01
N ASP A 66 -3.59 11.76 25.05
CA ASP A 66 -4.46 10.60 24.85
C ASP A 66 -3.66 9.40 24.31
N VAL A 67 -2.71 9.64 23.39
CA VAL A 67 -1.73 8.66 22.93
C VAL A 67 -0.92 8.13 24.12
N ALA A 68 -0.32 9.02 24.92
CA ALA A 68 0.44 8.60 26.09
C ALA A 68 -0.40 7.77 27.08
N LYS A 69 -1.67 8.15 27.29
CA LYS A 69 -2.60 7.43 28.17
C LYS A 69 -2.98 6.06 27.62
N ALA A 70 -3.25 5.95 26.31
CA ALA A 70 -3.57 4.69 25.65
C ALA A 70 -2.39 3.70 25.71
N MET A 71 -1.17 4.22 25.63
CA MET A 71 0.07 3.45 25.61
C MET A 71 0.60 3.06 26.99
N GLN A 72 0.05 3.59 28.09
CA GLN A 72 0.43 3.22 29.47
C GLN A 72 -0.10 1.84 29.92
N GLY A 73 -0.89 1.16 29.10
CA GLY A 73 -1.43 -0.18 29.39
C GLY A 73 -0.40 -1.30 29.27
N ASN A 74 -0.82 -2.53 29.59
CA ASN A 74 0.02 -3.73 29.52
C ASN A 74 0.25 -4.25 28.07
N ASP A 75 -0.42 -3.69 27.08
CA ASP A 75 -0.25 -4.04 25.66
C ASP A 75 -0.13 -2.76 24.82
N PRO A 76 1.10 -2.23 24.67
CA PRO A 76 1.35 -1.01 23.90
C PRO A 76 0.88 -1.11 22.45
N ALA A 77 0.97 -2.28 21.81
CA ALA A 77 0.49 -2.46 20.44
C ALA A 77 -1.03 -2.29 20.35
N LYS A 78 -1.76 -2.78 21.36
CA LYS A 78 -3.20 -2.57 21.44
C LYS A 78 -3.53 -1.09 21.67
N GLY A 79 -2.80 -0.42 22.57
CA GLY A 79 -2.97 1.02 22.81
C GLY A 79 -2.76 1.85 21.54
N LEU A 80 -1.68 1.55 20.81
CA LEU A 80 -1.32 2.17 19.54
C LEU A 80 -2.40 1.95 18.47
N ALA A 81 -2.88 0.72 18.33
CA ALA A 81 -3.95 0.38 17.38
C ALA A 81 -5.27 1.08 17.72
N ASP A 82 -5.67 1.08 19.00
CA ASP A 82 -6.94 1.64 19.43
C ASP A 82 -7.00 3.15 19.16
N ILE A 83 -5.95 3.90 19.54
CA ILE A 83 -5.93 5.36 19.33
C ILE A 83 -5.78 5.71 17.85
N SER A 84 -4.97 4.94 17.09
CA SER A 84 -4.82 5.15 15.64
C SER A 84 -6.14 4.93 14.91
N TYR A 85 -6.86 3.86 15.26
CA TYR A 85 -8.19 3.58 14.70
C TYR A 85 -9.19 4.69 15.04
N GLN A 86 -9.20 5.20 16.28
CA GLN A 86 -10.06 6.33 16.65
C GLN A 86 -9.74 7.58 15.83
N ILE A 87 -8.45 7.86 15.59
CA ILE A 87 -8.03 9.01 14.77
C ILE A 87 -8.45 8.83 13.32
N VAL A 88 -8.34 7.62 12.75
CA VAL A 88 -8.85 7.32 11.40
C VAL A 88 -10.36 7.53 11.34
N GLN A 89 -11.13 7.08 12.33
CA GLN A 89 -12.58 7.33 12.37
C GLN A 89 -12.91 8.81 12.43
N VAL A 90 -12.18 9.60 13.23
CA VAL A 90 -12.38 11.05 13.28
C VAL A 90 -12.05 11.71 11.94
N ALA A 91 -11.01 11.22 11.24
CA ALA A 91 -10.67 11.68 9.91
C ALA A 91 -11.80 11.36 8.92
N ASP A 92 -12.25 10.11 8.89
CA ASP A 92 -13.35 9.62 8.05
C ASP A 92 -14.65 10.42 8.27
N GLU A 93 -15.07 10.61 9.53
CA GLU A 93 -16.24 11.40 9.88
C GLU A 93 -16.12 12.86 9.43
N ARG A 94 -14.93 13.46 9.57
CA ARG A 94 -14.70 14.87 9.21
C ARG A 94 -14.54 15.09 7.71
N THR A 95 -14.15 14.07 6.97
CA THR A 95 -14.11 14.08 5.50
C THR A 95 -15.38 13.48 4.89
N ASN A 96 -16.39 13.13 5.69
CA ASN A 96 -17.63 12.46 5.24
C ASN A 96 -17.40 11.17 4.44
N GLY A 97 -16.34 10.42 4.76
CA GLY A 97 -15.99 9.18 4.05
C GLY A 97 -15.52 9.39 2.62
N GLU A 98 -14.98 10.57 2.29
CA GLU A 98 -14.49 10.88 0.95
C GLU A 98 -13.12 10.25 0.64
N VAL A 99 -12.44 9.65 1.63
CA VAL A 99 -11.16 8.96 1.40
C VAL A 99 -11.42 7.69 0.59
N PRO A 100 -10.82 7.55 -0.60
CA PRO A 100 -10.96 6.34 -1.41
C PRO A 100 -10.50 5.08 -0.67
N ASP A 101 -11.21 3.95 -0.89
CA ASP A 101 -10.93 2.67 -0.24
C ASP A 101 -9.48 2.19 -0.46
N ASP A 102 -8.95 2.42 -1.67
CA ASP A 102 -7.56 2.11 -2.04
C ASP A 102 -6.53 2.95 -1.29
N LEU A 103 -6.92 4.10 -0.75
CA LEU A 103 -6.08 4.99 0.05
C LEU A 103 -6.27 4.83 1.56
N LEU A 104 -7.25 4.05 2.02
CA LEU A 104 -7.48 3.81 3.45
C LEU A 104 -6.30 3.10 4.12
N ALA A 105 -5.65 2.17 3.41
CA ALA A 105 -4.45 1.51 3.91
C ALA A 105 -3.29 2.49 4.09
N THR A 106 -3.12 3.42 3.14
CA THR A 106 -2.12 4.51 3.21
C THR A 106 -2.40 5.43 4.38
N LEU A 107 -3.67 5.84 4.55
CA LEU A 107 -4.09 6.66 5.68
C LEU A 107 -3.84 5.95 7.01
N ALA A 108 -4.26 4.69 7.15
CA ALA A 108 -4.07 3.92 8.38
C ALA A 108 -2.59 3.76 8.73
N THR A 109 -1.73 3.48 7.76
CA THR A 109 -0.28 3.36 7.95
C THR A 109 0.34 4.68 8.41
N SER A 110 -0.07 5.78 7.78
CA SER A 110 0.39 7.13 8.14
C SER A 110 -0.03 7.49 9.56
N VAL A 111 -1.28 7.20 9.94
CA VAL A 111 -1.78 7.46 11.30
C VAL A 111 -1.03 6.64 12.34
N VAL A 112 -0.79 5.35 12.12
CA VAL A 112 -0.04 4.51 13.07
C VAL A 112 1.37 5.05 13.28
N THR A 113 2.02 5.49 12.20
CA THR A 113 3.38 6.05 12.24
C THR A 113 3.41 7.36 13.03
N GLU A 114 2.50 8.29 12.73
CA GLU A 114 2.39 9.57 13.44
C GLU A 114 2.08 9.38 14.94
N VAL A 115 1.18 8.45 15.27
CA VAL A 115 0.88 8.13 16.68
C VAL A 115 2.11 7.53 17.38
N ALA A 116 2.86 6.66 16.69
CA ALA A 116 4.09 6.08 17.23
C ALA A 116 5.14 7.18 17.53
N GLU A 117 5.35 8.11 16.60
CA GLU A 117 6.25 9.25 16.80
C GLU A 117 5.83 10.12 17.98
N VAL A 118 4.53 10.40 18.11
CA VAL A 118 3.98 11.14 19.26
C VAL A 118 4.18 10.38 20.57
N ALA A 119 4.05 9.06 20.58
CA ALA A 119 4.31 8.22 21.76
C ALA A 119 5.80 8.24 22.14
N GLU A 120 6.70 8.16 21.17
CA GLU A 120 8.16 8.26 21.38
C GLU A 120 8.55 9.64 21.93
N ALA A 121 7.99 10.71 21.39
CA ALA A 121 8.18 12.07 21.90
C ALA A 121 7.69 12.22 23.35
N ALA A 122 6.72 11.42 23.78
CA ALA A 122 6.25 11.33 25.16
C ALA A 122 7.10 10.41 26.06
N GLY A 123 8.19 9.84 25.53
CA GLY A 123 9.12 8.96 26.25
C GLY A 123 8.67 7.50 26.34
N ILE A 124 7.69 7.10 25.52
CA ILE A 124 7.21 5.72 25.44
C ILE A 124 7.95 5.03 24.30
N LYS A 125 8.67 3.95 24.62
CA LYS A 125 9.37 3.18 23.58
C LYS A 125 8.36 2.49 22.68
N VAL A 126 8.43 2.78 21.39
CA VAL A 126 7.75 2.05 20.33
C VAL A 126 8.81 1.33 19.51
N ASP A 127 8.60 0.06 19.19
CA ASP A 127 9.50 -0.69 18.31
C ASP A 127 8.71 -1.29 17.14
N GLY A 128 9.42 -1.83 16.15
CA GLY A 128 8.80 -2.40 14.96
C GLY A 128 7.80 -3.52 15.27
N GLN A 129 7.96 -4.27 16.37
CA GLN A 129 7.01 -5.31 16.78
C GLN A 129 5.71 -4.69 17.31
N VAL A 130 5.80 -3.60 18.06
CA VAL A 130 4.64 -2.83 18.53
C VAL A 130 3.87 -2.24 17.34
N VAL A 131 4.57 -1.61 16.38
CA VAL A 131 3.95 -1.01 15.19
C VAL A 131 3.27 -2.06 14.32
N SER A 132 3.99 -3.14 13.96
CA SER A 132 3.44 -4.22 13.12
C SER A 132 2.22 -4.87 13.77
N LYS A 133 2.28 -5.21 15.06
CA LYS A 133 1.14 -5.75 15.79
C LYS A 133 -0.02 -4.74 15.86
N ALA A 134 0.25 -3.44 15.96
CA ALA A 134 -0.79 -2.43 15.94
C ALA A 134 -1.51 -2.36 14.59
N MET A 135 -0.78 -2.40 13.47
CA MET A 135 -1.37 -2.46 12.12
C MET A 135 -2.22 -3.72 11.94
N GLN A 136 -1.73 -4.87 12.39
CA GLN A 136 -2.49 -6.13 12.37
C GLN A 136 -3.82 -6.00 13.12
N LEU A 137 -3.79 -5.43 14.33
CA LEU A 137 -5.00 -5.19 15.13
C LEU A 137 -5.97 -4.23 14.45
N MET A 138 -5.47 -3.20 13.76
CA MET A 138 -6.31 -2.29 12.98
C MET A 138 -6.99 -3.00 11.80
N ILE A 139 -6.26 -3.80 11.03
CA ILE A 139 -6.81 -4.58 9.91
C ILE A 139 -7.92 -5.51 10.41
N VAL A 140 -7.65 -6.25 11.49
CA VAL A 140 -8.65 -7.13 12.11
C VAL A 140 -9.90 -6.34 12.49
N ARG A 141 -9.74 -5.13 13.03
CA ARG A 141 -10.87 -4.28 13.43
C ARG A 141 -11.67 -3.76 12.23
N PHE A 142 -11.02 -3.25 11.19
CA PHE A 142 -11.71 -2.80 9.98
C PHE A 142 -12.51 -3.93 9.31
N LEU A 143 -11.95 -5.14 9.28
CA LEU A 143 -12.65 -6.30 8.74
C LEU A 143 -13.82 -6.72 9.62
N GLN A 144 -13.69 -6.64 10.95
CA GLN A 144 -14.80 -6.87 11.88
C GLN A 144 -15.95 -5.88 11.65
N ASP A 145 -15.64 -4.60 11.42
CA ASP A 145 -16.66 -3.58 11.14
C ASP A 145 -17.41 -3.87 9.82
N GLN A 146 -16.76 -4.55 8.88
CA GLN A 146 -17.34 -5.05 7.63
C GLN A 146 -18.12 -6.38 7.80
N GLY A 147 -18.23 -6.90 9.03
CA GLY A 147 -18.93 -8.14 9.35
C GLY A 147 -18.12 -9.41 9.10
N VAL A 148 -16.82 -9.31 8.88
CA VAL A 148 -15.93 -10.47 8.76
C VAL A 148 -15.63 -11.05 10.14
N ASP A 149 -15.69 -12.38 10.26
CA ASP A 149 -15.45 -13.07 11.53
C ASP A 149 -13.97 -12.94 11.97
N PRO A 150 -13.69 -12.37 13.17
CA PRO A 150 -12.35 -12.26 13.74
C PRO A 150 -11.55 -13.57 13.73
N SER A 151 -12.22 -14.69 13.98
CA SER A 151 -11.59 -16.00 14.12
C SER A 151 -11.05 -16.52 12.79
N GLN A 152 -11.73 -16.20 11.68
CA GLN A 152 -11.26 -16.53 10.34
C GLN A 152 -10.02 -15.70 9.97
N ILE A 153 -10.01 -14.42 10.34
CA ILE A 153 -8.87 -13.52 10.10
C ILE A 153 -7.66 -13.98 10.91
N GLN A 154 -7.84 -14.31 12.19
CA GLN A 154 -6.75 -14.81 13.03
C GLN A 154 -6.14 -16.11 12.49
N GLN A 155 -6.97 -17.01 11.93
CA GLN A 155 -6.49 -18.23 11.29
C GLN A 155 -5.70 -17.94 10.01
N GLN A 156 -6.17 -17.00 9.18
CA GLN A 156 -5.48 -16.59 7.95
C GLN A 156 -4.17 -15.86 8.26
N MET A 157 -4.16 -14.97 9.24
CA MET A 157 -2.96 -14.28 9.69
C MET A 157 -1.95 -15.24 10.31
N ALA A 158 -2.38 -16.16 11.16
CA ALA A 158 -1.49 -17.18 11.72
C ALA A 158 -0.90 -18.12 10.64
N ALA A 159 -1.60 -18.31 9.52
CA ALA A 159 -1.07 -19.03 8.37
C ALA A 159 -0.02 -18.21 7.61
N LEU A 160 -0.22 -16.89 7.46
CA LEU A 160 0.74 -15.97 6.84
C LEU A 160 2.00 -15.77 7.69
N ASP A 161 1.87 -15.71 9.02
CA ASP A 161 2.99 -15.59 9.96
C ASP A 161 3.85 -16.86 9.96
N GLN A 162 3.22 -18.04 9.86
CA GLN A 162 3.91 -19.32 9.71
C GLN A 162 4.61 -19.48 8.35
N GLN A 163 4.22 -18.71 7.33
CA GLN A 163 4.93 -18.63 6.07
C GLN A 163 6.18 -17.73 6.12
N GLY A 164 6.47 -17.08 7.26
CA GLY A 164 7.75 -16.41 7.53
C GLY A 164 8.01 -15.09 6.79
N ASN A 165 7.10 -14.65 5.91
CA ASN A 165 7.39 -13.56 4.98
C ASN A 165 7.27 -12.14 5.57
N VAL A 166 6.52 -11.93 6.66
CA VAL A 166 6.33 -10.58 7.21
C VAL A 166 7.55 -10.12 8.02
N GLY A 167 8.14 -11.02 8.82
CA GLY A 167 9.38 -10.74 9.55
C GLY A 167 10.58 -10.57 8.63
N GLN A 168 10.66 -11.35 7.55
CA GLN A 168 11.78 -11.29 6.59
C GLN A 168 11.71 -10.08 5.65
N ALA A 169 10.51 -9.60 5.28
CA ALA A 169 10.37 -8.40 4.47
C ALA A 169 10.76 -7.12 5.24
N LEU A 170 10.44 -7.06 6.55
CA LEU A 170 10.82 -5.95 7.43
C LEU A 170 12.31 -5.98 7.80
N ASP A 171 12.90 -7.17 8.01
CA ASP A 171 14.36 -7.30 8.21
C ASP A 171 15.17 -7.01 6.94
N MET A 172 14.63 -7.28 5.74
CA MET A 172 15.30 -6.90 4.50
C MET A 172 15.25 -5.39 4.23
N ALA A 173 14.23 -4.68 4.74
CA ALA A 173 14.13 -3.23 4.63
C ALA A 173 15.11 -2.53 5.59
N SER A 174 15.26 -3.03 6.82
CA SER A 174 16.19 -2.47 7.81
C SER A 174 17.67 -2.83 7.55
N ALA A 175 17.94 -3.90 6.79
CA ALA A 175 19.30 -4.29 6.39
C ALA A 175 19.85 -3.55 5.15
N GLN A 176 19.07 -2.67 4.50
CA GLN A 176 19.51 -1.87 3.35
C GLN A 176 19.98 -0.45 3.72
N GLU A 177 19.99 -0.08 5.00
CA GLU A 177 20.44 1.24 5.48
C GLU A 177 21.80 1.24 6.22
N GLU A 178 22.61 0.18 6.09
CA GLU A 178 24.03 0.18 6.55
C GLU A 178 25.06 0.43 5.43
#